data_AF-A0A4V0ZJ48-F1
#
_entry.id   AF-A0A4V0ZJ48-F1
#
_cell.length_a   1.000
_cell.length_b   1.000
_cell.length_c   1.000
_cell.angle_alpha   90.00
_cell.angle_beta   90.00
_cell.angle_gamma   90.00
#
_symmetry.space_group_name_H-M   'P 1'
#
loop_
_entity.id
_entity.type
_entity.pdbx_description
1 polymer ?
#
loop_
_entity_poly.entity_id
_entity_poly.type
_entity_poly.pdbx_seq_one_letter_code
_entity_poly.pdbx_strand_id
1 'polypeptide(L)'
;MTHDVVALLDRRPTMRGMTRALVQAGPKLRVRTVADGAAVELRDDSGRLVAAAQAAQRVRVADEVYRLLGADEVGERLPAQPWWVEARGTETGP
;
A
#
# COMPACT_ATOMS: atom_id res chain seq x y z
N MET A 1 1.82 11.47 13.91
CA MET A 1 1.93 9.99 13.95
C MET A 1 1.84 9.44 12.53
N THR A 2 2.33 8.22 12.29
CA THR A 2 2.21 7.53 10.99
C THR A 2 1.34 6.30 11.16
N HIS A 3 0.55 5.98 10.15
CA HIS A 3 -0.33 4.81 10.12
C HIS A 3 0.06 3.94 8.94
N ASP A 4 0.29 2.65 9.21
CA ASP A 4 0.62 1.67 8.18
C ASP A 4 -0.61 0.83 7.88
N VAL A 5 -0.91 0.69 6.59
CA VAL A 5 -1.96 -0.17 6.07
C VAL A 5 -1.31 -1.20 5.17
N VAL A 6 -1.61 -2.47 5.44
CA VAL A 6 -1.18 -3.59 4.61
C VAL A 6 -2.37 -4.13 3.84
N ALA A 7 -2.20 -4.32 2.53
CA ALA A 7 -3.15 -5.02 1.68
C ALA A 7 -2.54 -6.32 1.15
N LEU A 8 -3.28 -7.42 1.33
CA LEU A 8 -2.96 -8.74 0.80
C LEU A 8 -3.88 -9.02 -0.38
N LEU A 9 -3.29 -9.32 -1.55
CA LEU A 9 -4.00 -9.40 -2.82
C LEU A 9 -3.73 -10.74 -3.52
N ASP A 10 -4.77 -11.35 -4.09
CA ASP A 10 -4.64 -12.55 -4.93
C ASP A 10 -3.83 -12.30 -6.21
N ARG A 11 -3.91 -11.08 -6.75
CA ARG A 11 -3.30 -10.72 -8.03
C ARG A 11 -2.40 -9.51 -7.85
N ARG A 12 -1.27 -9.52 -8.56
CA ARG A 12 -0.32 -8.41 -8.57
C ARG A 12 -1.03 -7.15 -9.07
N PRO A 13 -1.12 -6.07 -8.26
CA PRO A 13 -1.59 -4.79 -8.78
C PRO A 13 -0.54 -4.21 -9.73
N THR A 14 -1.01 -3.54 -10.77
CA THR A 14 -0.13 -2.77 -11.67
C THR A 14 0.12 -1.39 -11.09
N MET A 15 1.26 -0.76 -11.40
CA MET A 15 1.50 0.64 -10.97
C MET A 15 0.42 1.58 -11.48
N ARG A 16 -0.03 1.39 -12.73
CA ARG A 16 -1.17 2.15 -13.26
C ARG A 16 -2.44 1.95 -12.43
N GLY A 17 -2.73 0.73 -11.99
CA GLY A 17 -3.87 0.42 -11.13
C GLY A 17 -3.75 1.10 -9.77
N MET A 18 -2.57 1.04 -9.14
CA MET A 18 -2.30 1.69 -7.86
C MET A 18 -2.41 3.21 -7.97
N THR A 19 -1.80 3.83 -8.98
CA THR A 19 -1.94 5.26 -9.26
C THR A 19 -3.40 5.64 -9.46
N ARG A 20 -4.17 4.89 -10.26
CA ARG A 20 -5.60 5.18 -10.49
C ARG A 20 -6.41 5.13 -9.20
N ALA A 21 -6.15 4.16 -8.33
CA ALA A 21 -6.81 4.06 -7.03
C ALA A 21 -6.47 5.25 -6.12
N LEU A 22 -5.20 5.61 -6.02
CA LEU A 22 -4.73 6.71 -5.17
C LEU A 22 -5.22 8.08 -5.66
N VAL A 23 -5.39 8.29 -6.97
CA VAL A 23 -6.00 9.52 -7.50
C VAL A 23 -7.45 9.70 -7.01
N GLN A 24 -8.16 8.62 -6.67
CA GLN A 24 -9.52 8.71 -6.13
C GLN A 24 -9.57 9.12 -4.65
N ALA A 25 -8.43 9.16 -3.95
CA ALA A 25 -8.39 9.51 -2.53
C ALA A 25 -8.77 10.97 -2.26
N GLY A 26 -8.63 11.87 -3.24
CA GLY A 26 -9.14 13.23 -3.13
C GLY A 26 -8.62 14.18 -4.21
N PRO A 27 -9.41 15.18 -4.63
CA PRO A 27 -9.07 16.07 -5.75
C PRO A 27 -7.88 17.01 -5.47
N LYS A 28 -7.57 17.26 -4.19
CA LYS A 28 -6.42 18.09 -3.76
C LYS A 28 -5.11 17.30 -3.63
N LEU A 29 -5.17 15.99 -3.86
CA LEU A 29 -4.00 15.14 -3.74
C LEU A 29 -3.33 14.98 -5.10
N ARG A 30 -2.02 14.83 -5.08
CA ARG A 30 -1.17 14.63 -6.25
C ARG A 30 -0.46 13.31 -6.12
N VAL A 31 -0.50 12.52 -7.18
CA VAL A 31 0.13 11.20 -7.23
C VAL A 31 1.44 11.28 -7.98
N ARG A 32 2.51 10.74 -7.41
CA ARG A 32 3.84 10.68 -8.02
C ARG A 32 4.41 9.28 -7.90
N THR A 33 4.88 8.72 -9.01
CA THR A 33 5.73 7.53 -8.98
C THR A 33 7.17 7.93 -8.65
N VAL A 34 7.79 7.23 -7.70
CA VAL A 34 9.15 7.52 -7.22
C VAL A 34 9.98 6.24 -7.17
N ALA A 35 11.28 6.37 -6.86
CA ALA A 35 12.22 5.25 -6.70
C ALA A 35 12.16 4.27 -7.90
N ASP A 36 12.21 4.82 -9.12
CA ASP A 36 12.15 4.07 -10.38
C ASP A 36 10.97 3.10 -10.48
N GLY A 37 9.82 3.47 -9.91
CA GLY A 37 8.60 2.66 -9.92
C GLY A 37 8.44 1.73 -8.72
N ALA A 38 9.36 1.78 -7.75
CA ALA A 38 9.26 0.99 -6.52
C ALA A 38 8.24 1.56 -5.51
N ALA A 39 7.77 2.79 -5.69
CA ALA A 39 6.72 3.36 -4.86
C ALA A 39 5.86 4.40 -5.58
N VAL A 40 4.67 4.63 -5.04
CA VAL A 40 3.74 5.68 -5.42
C VAL A 40 3.45 6.55 -4.20
N GLU A 41 3.75 7.84 -4.29
CA GLU A 41 3.49 8.84 -3.27
C GLU A 41 2.19 9.59 -3.56
N LEU A 42 1.47 9.91 -2.49
CA LEU A 42 0.36 10.83 -2.43
C LEU A 42 0.83 12.08 -1.69
N ARG A 43 0.70 13.24 -2.32
CA ARG A 43 1.14 14.53 -1.77
C ARG A 43 -0.01 15.53 -1.75
N ASP A 44 0.01 16.46 -0.80
CA ASP A 44 -0.93 17.58 -0.79
C ASP A 44 -0.49 18.70 -1.76
N ASP A 45 -1.31 19.74 -1.89
CA ASP A 45 -1.04 20.87 -2.80
C ASP A 45 0.23 21.66 -2.43
N SER A 46 0.73 21.55 -1.19
CA SER A 46 2.02 22.13 -0.77
C SER A 46 3.22 21.25 -1.15
N GLY A 47 2.96 20.06 -1.69
CA GLY A 47 3.98 19.06 -2.00
C GLY A 47 4.39 18.21 -0.80
N ARG A 48 3.73 18.34 0.37
CA ARG A 48 4.02 17.51 1.54
C ARG A 48 3.51 16.08 1.34
N LEU A 49 4.27 15.09 1.79
CA LEU A 49 3.90 13.68 1.72
C LEU A 49 2.73 13.38 2.66
N VAL A 50 1.66 12.84 2.10
CA VAL A 50 0.46 12.36 2.80
C VAL A 50 0.51 10.85 2.99
N ALA A 51 0.90 10.12 1.94
CA ALA A 51 1.07 8.66 2.03
C ALA A 51 2.06 8.18 0.97
N ALA A 52 2.68 7.02 1.21
CA ALA A 52 3.47 6.31 0.22
C ALA A 52 3.07 4.84 0.20
N ALA A 53 2.75 4.31 -0.98
CA ALA A 53 2.48 2.89 -1.20
C ALA A 53 3.61 2.24 -1.97
N GLN A 54 4.18 1.17 -1.44
CA GLN A 54 5.26 0.43 -2.08
C GLN A 54 4.73 -0.48 -3.20
N ALA A 55 5.56 -0.74 -4.20
CA ALA A 55 5.24 -1.69 -5.24
C ALA A 55 4.98 -3.08 -4.64
N ALA A 56 4.00 -3.79 -5.19
CA ALA A 56 3.60 -5.07 -4.64
C ALA A 56 4.74 -6.10 -4.67
N GLN A 57 4.93 -6.77 -3.53
CA GLN A 57 5.90 -7.83 -3.35
C GLN A 57 5.19 -9.17 -3.21
N ARG A 58 5.72 -10.23 -3.83
CA ARG A 58 5.12 -11.56 -3.70
C ARG A 58 5.64 -12.21 -2.43
N VAL A 59 4.74 -12.55 -1.52
CA VAL A 59 5.08 -13.33 -0.33
C VAL A 59 5.23 -14.79 -0.75
N ARG A 60 6.35 -15.40 -0.38
CA ARG A 60 6.65 -16.79 -0.77
C ARG A 60 6.08 -17.82 0.20
N VAL A 61 5.89 -17.43 1.46
CA VAL A 61 5.45 -18.30 2.55
C VAL A 61 4.35 -17.59 3.34
N ALA A 62 3.14 -18.14 3.33
CA ALA A 62 1.99 -17.55 4.03
C ALA A 62 2.21 -17.38 5.53
N ASP A 63 3.01 -18.25 6.17
CA ASP A 63 3.34 -18.17 7.59
C ASP A 63 4.02 -16.84 7.99
N GLU A 64 4.74 -16.21 7.06
CA GLU A 64 5.32 -14.88 7.30
C GLU A 64 4.23 -13.82 7.49
N VAL A 65 3.12 -13.94 6.76
CA VAL A 65 1.94 -13.08 6.89
C VAL A 65 1.25 -13.32 8.23
N TYR A 66 1.04 -14.58 8.61
CA TYR A 66 0.43 -14.92 9.90
C TYR A 66 1.26 -14.43 11.09
N ARG A 67 2.59 -14.48 10.98
CA ARG A 67 3.47 -13.96 12.02
C ARG A 67 3.37 -12.44 12.18
N LEU A 68 3.24 -11.72 11.06
CA LEU A 68 3.25 -10.25 11.05
C LEU A 68 1.89 -9.62 11.37
N LEU A 69 0.81 -10.25 10.91
CA LEU A 69 -0.55 -9.71 10.99
C LEU A 69 -1.47 -10.52 11.91
N GLY A 70 -0.99 -11.65 12.43
CA GLY A 70 -1.75 -12.58 13.26
C GLY A 70 -2.62 -13.55 12.46
N ALA A 71 -2.66 -14.81 12.91
CA ALA A 71 -3.37 -15.88 12.21
C ALA A 71 -4.90 -15.66 12.23
N ASP A 72 -5.42 -15.13 13.34
CA ASP A 72 -6.85 -14.89 13.54
C ASP A 72 -7.36 -13.71 12.68
N GLU A 73 -6.52 -12.70 12.45
CA GLU A 73 -6.89 -11.54 11.60
C GLU A 73 -6.89 -11.86 10.11
N VAL A 74 -6.04 -12.79 9.67
CA VAL A 74 -5.84 -13.10 8.25
C VAL A 74 -6.75 -14.24 7.78
N GLY A 75 -7.01 -15.24 8.65
CA GLY A 75 -7.94 -16.34 8.42
C GLY A 75 -7.64 -17.23 7.20
N GLU A 76 -8.54 -18.17 6.90
CA GLU A 76 -8.42 -19.14 5.79
C GLU A 76 -8.55 -18.50 4.38
N ARG A 77 -8.79 -17.20 4.30
CA ARG A 77 -9.06 -16.50 3.03
C ARG A 77 -7.78 -16.04 2.32
N LEU A 78 -6.62 -16.26 2.92
CA LEU A 78 -5.35 -15.86 2.33
C LEU A 78 -4.96 -16.82 1.19
N PRO A 79 -4.65 -16.32 0.00
CA PRO A 79 -4.02 -17.15 -1.03
C PRO A 79 -2.66 -17.66 -0.53
N ALA A 80 -2.22 -18.82 -1.04
CA ALA A 80 -0.97 -19.44 -0.58
C ALA A 80 0.29 -18.56 -0.77
N GLN A 81 0.27 -17.66 -1.76
CA GLN A 81 1.35 -16.70 -2.05
C GLN A 81 0.72 -15.33 -2.39
N PRO A 82 0.28 -14.56 -1.38
CA PRO A 82 -0.36 -13.27 -1.61
C PRO A 82 0.64 -12.25 -2.13
N TRP A 83 0.12 -11.23 -2.79
CA TRP A 83 0.83 -9.99 -3.04
C TRP A 83 0.64 -9.04 -1.87
N TRP A 84 1.75 -8.64 -1.27
CA TRP A 84 1.82 -7.67 -0.19
C TRP A 84 2.00 -6.27 -0.75
N VAL A 85 1.17 -5.33 -0.31
CA VAL A 85 1.33 -3.90 -0.54
C VAL A 85 1.28 -3.20 0.81
N GLU A 86 2.34 -2.46 1.13
CA GLU A 86 2.38 -1.60 2.31
C GLU A 86 2.16 -0.15 1.88
N ALA A 87 1.25 0.52 2.58
CA ALA A 87 1.03 1.95 2.46
C ALA A 87 1.26 2.61 3.82
N ARG A 88 2.20 3.55 3.87
CA ARG A 88 2.48 4.36 5.06
C ARG A 88 1.87 5.74 4.88
N GLY A 89 0.85 6.02 5.68
CA GLY A 89 0.24 7.34 5.82
C GLY A 89 0.93 8.17 6.87
N THR A 90 1.00 9.47 6.65
CA THR A 90 1.36 10.45 7.67
C THR A 90 0.08 11.10 8.17
N GLU A 91 0.05 11.51 9.44
CA GLU A 91 -0.97 12.45 9.87
C GLU A 91 -0.81 13.75 9.09
N THR A 92 -1.74 13.98 8.17
CA THR A 92 -2.08 15.33 7.77
C THR A 92 -2.91 15.89 8.93
N GLY A 93 -2.29 16.70 9.78
CA GLY A 93 -3.01 17.38 10.88
C GLY A 93 -4.22 18.19 10.38
N PRO A 94 -5.02 18.78 11.28
CA PRO A 94 -5.91 19.88 10.89
C PRO A 94 -5.12 21.04 10.27
#